data_AF-A0A077N3K1-F1
#
_entry.id   AF-A0A077N3K1-F1
#
_cell.length_a   1.000
_cell.length_b   1.000
_cell.length_c   1.000
_cell.angle_alpha   90.00
_cell.angle_beta   90.00
_cell.angle_gamma   90.00
#
_symmetry.space_group_name_H-M   'P 1'
#
loop_
_entity.id
_entity.type
_entity.pdbx_description
1 polymer ?
#
loop_
_entity_poly.entity_id
_entity_poly.type
_entity_poly.pdbx_seq_one_letter_code
_entity_poly.pdbx_strand_id
1 'polypeptide(L)'
;MSLLDADRFGGNWIFRFNQTLNFPLKFSSTMQNGACSSLVMAWVKMHKLGKSHLFPGNIKLPSYIKIVENLKAKSMDGMQFLNENGLSHRHVSRYGGDNVVENLAATHEGYEALAYGDHAIGLAVTFYGVDFFDPNFGCVHFPTRHSFRAWFKERYWPNRDGIGAVARPCNHILVHSMVSTYKP
;
A
#
# COMPACT_ATOMS: atom_id res chain seq x y z
N MET A 1 11.27 10.40 18.64
CA MET A 1 9.96 10.61 17.97
C MET A 1 9.79 9.46 17.00
N SER A 2 8.65 8.77 17.00
CA SER A 2 8.47 7.70 16.01
C SER A 2 8.33 8.37 14.64
N LEU A 3 9.03 7.84 13.62
CA LEU A 3 9.10 8.45 12.28
C LEU A 3 7.71 8.59 11.61
N LEU A 4 6.66 7.98 12.18
CA LEU A 4 5.32 7.85 11.61
C LEU A 4 4.22 8.10 12.65
N ASP A 5 4.30 9.20 13.39
CA ASP A 5 3.28 9.64 14.36
C ASP A 5 1.95 10.03 13.66
N ALA A 6 1.30 9.07 13.00
CA ALA A 6 0.01 9.23 12.32
C ALA A 6 -1.10 9.70 13.27
N ASP A 7 -0.99 9.31 14.54
CA ASP A 7 -1.92 9.68 15.60
C ASP A 7 -2.04 11.20 15.78
N ARG A 8 -0.96 11.96 15.52
CA ARG A 8 -0.96 13.44 15.55
C ARG A 8 -1.80 14.08 14.45
N PHE A 9 -2.10 13.34 13.41
CA PHE A 9 -2.92 13.75 12.27
C PHE A 9 -4.32 13.10 12.33
N GLY A 10 -4.67 12.46 13.45
CA GLY A 10 -5.92 11.73 13.61
C GLY A 10 -5.91 10.32 13.02
N GLY A 11 -4.75 9.80 12.62
CA GLY A 11 -4.59 8.42 12.19
C GLY A 11 -4.75 7.43 13.35
N ASN A 12 -5.30 6.26 13.08
CA ASN A 12 -5.41 5.17 14.03
C ASN A 12 -4.85 3.89 13.40
N TRP A 13 -3.91 3.24 14.07
CA TRP A 13 -3.30 2.02 13.54
C TRP A 13 -4.26 0.84 13.65
N ILE A 14 -4.63 0.26 12.50
CA ILE A 14 -5.35 -1.01 12.45
C ILE A 14 -4.42 -2.14 12.88
N PHE A 15 -3.17 -2.10 12.39
CA PHE A 15 -2.11 -2.98 12.85
C PHE A 15 -0.73 -2.39 12.52
N ARG A 16 0.27 -2.74 13.34
CA ARG A 16 1.68 -2.45 13.09
C ARG A 16 2.46 -3.73 12.94
N PHE A 17 3.30 -3.81 11.92
CA PHE A 17 4.33 -4.84 11.86
C PHE A 17 5.41 -4.53 12.87
N ASN A 18 5.76 -5.54 13.66
CA ASN A 18 6.93 -5.44 14.51
C ASN A 18 8.18 -5.65 13.65
N GLN A 19 8.87 -4.57 13.29
CA GLN A 19 10.09 -4.62 12.49
C GLN A 19 11.25 -5.38 13.17
N THR A 20 11.23 -5.56 14.50
CA THR A 20 12.27 -6.32 15.23
C THR A 20 11.89 -7.78 15.50
N LEU A 21 10.59 -8.11 15.59
CA LEU A 21 10.09 -9.47 15.87
C LEU A 21 9.44 -10.17 14.66
N ASN A 22 8.72 -9.43 13.82
CA ASN A 22 7.98 -10.00 12.69
C ASN A 22 8.77 -9.97 11.37
N PHE A 23 9.81 -9.13 11.28
CA PHE A 23 10.63 -8.97 10.07
C PHE A 23 12.10 -8.68 10.41
N PRO A 24 12.86 -9.65 10.93
CA PRO A 24 14.30 -9.46 11.10
C PRO A 24 14.90 -9.09 9.73
N LEU A 25 15.69 -8.01 9.73
CA LEU A 25 16.32 -7.27 8.62
C LEU A 25 16.86 -8.05 7.40
N LYS A 26 16.87 -9.39 7.42
CA LYS A 26 17.18 -10.28 6.28
C LYS A 26 16.08 -10.30 5.20
N PHE A 27 14.83 -9.94 5.49
CA PHE A 27 13.75 -9.82 4.50
C PHE A 27 13.73 -8.46 3.76
N SER A 28 14.65 -7.54 4.07
CA SER A 28 14.90 -6.37 3.23
C SER A 28 15.14 -6.76 1.76
N SER A 29 15.76 -7.92 1.52
CA SER A 29 15.95 -8.53 0.19
C SER A 29 14.64 -8.94 -0.52
N THR A 30 13.65 -9.47 0.20
CA THR A 30 12.34 -9.83 -0.35
C THR A 30 11.52 -8.59 -0.71
N MET A 31 11.70 -7.49 0.04
CA MET A 31 11.10 -6.19 -0.27
C MET A 31 11.85 -5.48 -1.41
N GLN A 32 13.18 -5.64 -1.52
CA GLN A 32 13.98 -5.21 -2.68
C GLN A 32 13.60 -5.95 -3.97
N ASN A 33 13.09 -7.18 -3.86
CA ASN A 33 12.65 -7.99 -4.99
C ASN A 33 11.15 -7.83 -5.30
N GLY A 34 10.56 -6.66 -5.06
CA GLY A 34 9.20 -6.30 -5.51
C GLY A 34 8.06 -7.14 -4.91
N ALA A 35 8.22 -7.68 -3.71
CA ALA A 35 7.11 -8.29 -2.95
C ALA A 35 6.12 -7.25 -2.39
N CYS A 36 6.52 -5.98 -2.32
CA CYS A 36 5.70 -4.86 -1.85
C CYS A 36 4.37 -4.77 -2.62
N SER A 37 4.39 -4.80 -3.96
CA SER A 37 3.20 -4.73 -4.80
C SER A 37 2.24 -5.90 -4.53
N SER A 38 2.76 -7.10 -4.32
CA SER A 38 1.95 -8.28 -4.02
C SER A 38 1.36 -8.25 -2.61
N LEU A 39 2.10 -7.74 -1.62
CA LEU A 39 1.58 -7.54 -0.27
C LEU A 39 0.46 -6.50 -0.27
N VAL A 40 0.60 -5.42 -1.06
CA VAL A 40 -0.47 -4.45 -1.28
C VAL A 40 -1.70 -5.12 -1.87
N MET A 41 -1.56 -5.93 -2.92
CA MET A 41 -2.66 -6.68 -3.53
C MET A 41 -3.33 -7.66 -2.55
N ALA A 42 -2.54 -8.40 -1.77
CA ALA A 42 -3.07 -9.30 -0.74
C ALA A 42 -3.81 -8.54 0.36
N TRP A 43 -3.30 -7.39 0.77
CA TRP A 43 -3.97 -6.51 1.73
C TRP A 43 -5.29 -5.98 1.17
N VAL A 44 -5.32 -5.50 -0.09
CA VAL A 44 -6.55 -5.06 -0.77
C VAL A 44 -7.63 -6.16 -0.73
N LYS A 45 -7.25 -7.42 -1.03
CA LYS A 45 -8.17 -8.56 -0.95
C LYS A 45 -8.76 -8.72 0.46
N MET A 46 -7.92 -8.67 1.49
CA MET A 46 -8.36 -8.81 2.88
C MET A 46 -9.19 -7.62 3.34
N HIS A 47 -8.84 -6.40 2.92
CA HIS A 47 -9.60 -5.18 3.18
C HIS A 47 -11.01 -5.28 2.59
N LYS A 48 -11.13 -5.69 1.31
CA LYS A 48 -12.43 -5.89 0.65
C LYS A 48 -13.34 -6.87 1.38
N LEU A 49 -12.76 -7.86 2.07
CA LEU A 49 -13.48 -8.84 2.87
C LEU A 49 -13.79 -8.37 4.31
N GLY A 50 -13.45 -7.12 4.67
CA GLY A 50 -13.59 -6.61 6.04
C GLY A 50 -12.61 -7.24 7.04
N LYS A 51 -11.51 -7.84 6.54
CA LYS A 51 -10.57 -8.67 7.31
C LYS A 51 -9.15 -8.09 7.37
N SER A 52 -8.98 -6.79 7.08
CA SER A 52 -7.67 -6.12 7.09
C SER A 52 -6.92 -6.28 8.44
N HIS A 53 -7.63 -6.22 9.57
CA HIS A 53 -7.06 -6.42 10.91
C HIS A 53 -6.43 -7.81 11.12
N LEU A 54 -6.89 -8.84 10.39
CA LEU A 54 -6.33 -10.19 10.44
C LEU A 54 -5.11 -10.36 9.54
N PHE A 55 -4.71 -9.32 8.80
CA PHE A 55 -3.63 -9.40 7.82
C PHE A 55 -2.33 -9.91 8.46
N PRO A 56 -1.81 -9.36 9.58
CA PRO A 56 -0.53 -9.80 10.15
C PRO A 56 -0.45 -11.30 10.47
N GLY A 57 -1.53 -11.87 11.03
CA GLY A 57 -1.58 -13.29 11.41
C GLY A 57 -1.79 -14.25 10.23
N ASN A 58 -2.24 -13.74 9.08
CA ASN A 58 -2.50 -14.54 7.88
C ASN A 58 -1.36 -14.49 6.85
N ILE A 59 -0.29 -13.73 7.09
CA ILE A 59 0.88 -13.71 6.21
C ILE A 59 1.70 -14.99 6.44
N LYS A 60 1.44 -16.02 5.65
CA LYS A 60 2.37 -17.15 5.46
C LYS A 60 3.40 -16.76 4.39
N LEU A 61 4.46 -16.07 4.81
CA LEU A 61 5.49 -15.49 3.93
C LEU A 61 5.96 -16.44 2.80
N PRO A 62 6.24 -17.75 3.01
CA PRO A 62 6.69 -18.62 1.92
C PRO A 62 5.65 -18.88 0.82
N SER A 63 4.37 -19.02 1.18
CA SER A 63 3.30 -19.19 0.19
C SER A 63 2.95 -17.88 -0.51
N TYR A 64 3.06 -16.74 0.19
CA TYR A 64 2.85 -15.44 -0.43
C TYR A 64 4.01 -15.05 -1.35
N ILE A 65 5.26 -15.41 -1.02
CA ILE A 65 6.42 -15.25 -1.91
C ILE A 65 6.25 -16.08 -3.19
N LYS A 66 5.69 -17.30 -3.12
CA LYS A 66 5.33 -18.06 -4.34
C LYS A 66 4.23 -17.38 -5.17
N ILE A 67 3.22 -16.80 -4.52
CA ILE A 67 2.22 -15.96 -5.20
C ILE A 67 2.90 -14.73 -5.83
N VAL A 68 3.89 -14.12 -5.15
CA VAL A 68 4.70 -12.99 -5.62
C VAL A 68 5.52 -13.37 -6.85
N GLU A 69 6.25 -14.48 -6.83
CA GLU A 69 7.06 -14.96 -7.97
C GLU A 69 6.18 -15.24 -9.20
N ASN A 70 4.97 -15.78 -8.99
CA ASN A 70 4.01 -16.03 -10.07
C ASN A 70 3.44 -14.72 -10.66
N LEU A 71 3.07 -13.74 -9.83
CA LEU A 71 2.67 -12.40 -10.29
C LEU A 71 3.81 -11.66 -11.01
N LYS A 72 5.05 -11.88 -10.54
CA LYS A 72 6.36 -11.65 -11.18
C LYS A 72 6.40 -12.04 -12.65
N ALA A 73 6.09 -13.31 -12.89
CA ALA A 73 6.37 -14.01 -14.13
C ALA A 73 5.41 -13.65 -15.27
N LYS A 74 4.29 -12.96 -15.00
CA LYS A 74 3.29 -12.63 -16.03
C LYS A 74 2.66 -11.26 -15.79
N SER A 75 3.02 -10.27 -16.60
CA SER A 75 2.31 -8.98 -16.68
C SER A 75 0.81 -9.12 -17.06
N MET A 76 0.40 -10.30 -17.57
CA MET A 76 -1.01 -10.66 -17.78
C MET A 76 -1.75 -11.07 -16.49
N ASP A 77 -1.04 -11.52 -15.44
CA ASP A 77 -1.65 -12.02 -14.20
C ASP A 77 -2.08 -10.88 -13.27
N GLY A 78 -1.52 -9.67 -13.41
CA GLY A 78 -1.96 -8.50 -12.63
C GLY A 78 -3.42 -8.14 -12.90
N MET A 79 -3.82 -8.12 -14.18
CA MET A 79 -5.22 -7.89 -14.57
C MET A 79 -6.12 -9.07 -14.18
N GLN A 80 -5.62 -10.31 -14.27
CA GLN A 80 -6.35 -11.49 -13.81
C GLN A 80 -6.60 -11.46 -12.30
N PHE A 81 -5.58 -11.12 -11.49
CA PHE A 81 -5.72 -10.96 -10.04
C PHE A 81 -6.78 -9.92 -9.70
N LEU A 82 -6.77 -8.76 -10.36
CA LEU A 82 -7.80 -7.75 -10.16
C LEU A 82 -9.19 -8.34 -10.43
N ASN A 83 -9.39 -8.95 -11.60
CA ASN A 83 -10.67 -9.52 -12.00
C ASN A 83 -11.15 -10.64 -11.05
N GLU A 84 -10.28 -11.57 -10.66
CA GLU A 84 -10.58 -12.68 -9.74
C GLU A 84 -11.00 -12.19 -8.35
N ASN A 85 -10.49 -11.02 -7.93
CA ASN A 85 -10.85 -10.41 -6.66
C ASN A 85 -11.96 -9.35 -6.81
N GLY A 86 -12.62 -9.30 -7.98
CA GLY A 86 -13.71 -8.37 -8.28
C GLY A 86 -13.25 -6.91 -8.23
N LEU A 87 -12.06 -6.65 -8.74
CA LEU A 87 -11.50 -5.32 -8.96
C LEU A 87 -11.36 -5.12 -10.46
N SER A 88 -11.58 -3.90 -10.93
CA SER A 88 -11.20 -3.50 -12.29
C SER A 88 -10.17 -2.38 -12.22
N HIS A 89 -9.18 -2.48 -13.09
CA HIS A 89 -8.23 -1.40 -13.32
C HIS A 89 -8.96 -0.22 -13.97
N ARG A 90 -8.88 0.96 -13.37
CA ARG A 90 -9.54 2.16 -13.89
C ARG A 90 -8.58 3.00 -14.73
N HIS A 91 -7.46 3.42 -14.17
CA HIS A 91 -6.45 4.19 -14.87
C HIS A 91 -5.09 4.13 -14.16
N VAL A 92 -4.00 4.37 -14.91
CA VAL A 92 -2.67 4.64 -14.36
C VAL A 92 -2.38 6.11 -14.52
N SER A 93 -2.03 6.79 -13.43
CA SER A 93 -1.47 8.14 -13.47
C SER A 93 0.00 8.13 -13.12
N ARG A 94 0.77 8.99 -13.78
CA ARG A 94 2.18 9.25 -13.48
C ARG A 94 2.33 10.66 -12.95
N TYR A 95 2.81 10.79 -11.71
CA TYR A 95 3.09 12.08 -11.10
C TYR A 95 4.61 12.29 -10.97
N GLY A 96 5.06 13.52 -11.13
CA GLY A 96 6.43 13.93 -10.83
C GLY A 96 6.47 14.80 -9.57
N GLY A 97 7.49 14.62 -8.73
CA GLY A 97 7.75 15.46 -7.55
C GLY A 97 6.60 15.54 -6.53
N ASP A 98 6.45 16.69 -5.88
CA ASP A 98 5.48 16.93 -4.79
C ASP A 98 4.01 16.93 -5.23
N ASN A 99 3.74 16.94 -6.55
CA ASN A 99 2.39 16.92 -7.11
C ASN A 99 1.64 15.63 -6.78
N VAL A 100 2.30 14.58 -6.31
CA VAL A 100 1.63 13.32 -5.96
C VAL A 100 0.64 13.50 -4.82
N VAL A 101 0.98 14.23 -3.76
CA VAL A 101 0.21 14.27 -2.51
C VAL A 101 -1.20 14.78 -2.75
N GLU A 102 -1.34 15.82 -3.56
CA GLU A 102 -2.62 16.45 -3.86
C GLU A 102 -3.53 15.55 -4.72
N ASN A 103 -2.94 14.56 -5.40
CA ASN A 103 -3.62 13.62 -6.27
C ASN A 103 -3.88 12.25 -5.62
N LEU A 104 -3.40 12.00 -4.39
CA LEU A 104 -3.68 10.76 -3.68
C LEU A 104 -5.04 10.76 -3.00
N ALA A 105 -5.67 9.60 -2.92
CA ALA A 105 -7.01 9.42 -2.40
C ALA A 105 -8.05 10.35 -3.06
N ALA A 106 -7.80 10.72 -4.32
CA ALA A 106 -8.68 11.60 -5.10
C ALA A 106 -9.91 10.84 -5.65
N THR A 107 -9.85 9.51 -5.68
CA THR A 107 -11.00 8.67 -6.02
C THR A 107 -12.12 8.81 -4.98
N HIS A 108 -13.39 8.71 -5.43
CA HIS A 108 -14.55 8.79 -4.53
C HIS A 108 -14.62 7.59 -3.59
N GLU A 109 -14.51 6.38 -4.14
CA GLU A 109 -14.29 5.14 -3.41
C GLU A 109 -13.52 4.17 -4.30
N GLY A 110 -12.68 3.33 -3.70
CA GLY A 110 -11.87 2.36 -4.42
C GLY A 110 -10.53 2.13 -3.77
N TYR A 111 -9.58 1.67 -4.57
CA TYR A 111 -8.24 1.38 -4.13
C TYR A 111 -7.23 2.08 -5.02
N GLU A 112 -6.14 2.55 -4.44
CA GLU A 112 -5.01 3.09 -5.17
C GLU A 112 -3.77 2.32 -4.75
N ALA A 113 -3.02 1.78 -5.72
CA ALA A 113 -1.70 1.20 -5.45
C ALA A 113 -0.65 2.14 -6.02
N LEU A 114 0.24 2.64 -5.16
CA LEU A 114 1.31 3.53 -5.55
C LEU A 114 2.59 2.73 -5.64
N ALA A 115 3.33 2.88 -6.74
CA ALA A 115 4.64 2.30 -6.93
C ALA A 115 5.67 3.42 -7.18
N TYR A 116 6.78 3.39 -6.43
CA TYR A 116 7.88 4.32 -6.56
C TYR A 116 9.21 3.67 -6.19
N GLY A 117 10.24 3.87 -7.02
CA GLY A 117 11.49 3.11 -6.91
C GLY A 117 11.21 1.60 -6.92
N ASP A 118 11.70 0.90 -5.89
CA ASP A 118 11.46 -0.53 -5.68
C ASP A 118 10.36 -0.81 -4.63
N HIS A 119 9.58 0.20 -4.24
CA HIS A 119 8.55 0.11 -3.21
C HIS A 119 7.14 0.29 -3.76
N ALA A 120 6.18 -0.29 -3.05
CA ALA A 120 4.77 -0.11 -3.32
C ALA A 120 3.94 -0.07 -2.03
N ILE A 121 2.92 0.79 -2.03
CA ILE A 121 1.97 1.00 -0.93
C ILE A 121 0.53 0.97 -1.46
N GLY A 122 -0.41 0.69 -0.56
CA GLY A 122 -1.83 0.59 -0.87
C GLY A 122 -2.66 1.63 -0.15
N LEU A 123 -3.68 2.16 -0.81
CA LEU A 123 -4.74 2.97 -0.24
C LEU A 123 -6.07 2.28 -0.49
N ALA A 124 -6.95 2.31 0.50
CA ALA A 124 -8.38 2.06 0.33
C ALA A 124 -9.11 3.34 0.68
N VAL A 125 -9.82 3.90 -0.29
CA VAL A 125 -10.59 5.12 -0.14
C VAL A 125 -12.04 4.71 -0.01
N THR A 126 -12.66 5.06 1.12
CA THR A 126 -14.03 4.68 1.46
C THR A 126 -14.82 5.90 1.93
N PHE A 127 -16.13 5.75 2.07
CA PHE A 127 -16.96 6.74 2.75
C PHE A 127 -16.45 7.08 4.17
N TYR A 128 -15.85 6.12 4.89
CA TYR A 128 -15.41 6.28 6.28
C TYR A 128 -14.00 6.87 6.42
N GLY A 129 -13.30 7.10 5.31
CA GLY A 129 -11.94 7.65 5.34
C GLY A 129 -10.97 6.92 4.41
N VAL A 130 -9.69 6.94 4.79
CA VAL A 130 -8.60 6.36 4.01
C VAL A 130 -7.82 5.37 4.86
N ASP A 131 -7.78 4.11 4.42
CA ASP A 131 -6.84 3.13 4.97
C ASP A 131 -5.57 3.16 4.14
N PHE A 132 -4.45 3.49 4.79
CA PHE A 132 -3.12 3.47 4.24
C PHE A 132 -2.41 2.19 4.67
N PHE A 133 -1.89 1.42 3.73
CA PHE A 133 -1.09 0.24 3.97
C PHE A 133 0.30 0.36 3.36
N ASP A 134 1.31 0.19 4.20
CA ASP A 134 2.69 0.03 3.79
C ASP A 134 3.20 -1.34 4.26
N PRO A 135 3.70 -2.20 3.34
CA PRO A 135 4.36 -3.45 3.68
C PRO A 135 5.44 -3.34 4.77
N ASN A 136 6.08 -2.17 4.91
CA ASN A 136 7.12 -1.91 5.89
C ASN A 136 6.55 -1.61 7.28
N PHE A 137 5.32 -1.11 7.41
CA PHE A 137 4.82 -0.63 8.71
C PHE A 137 3.52 -1.28 9.17
N GLY A 138 2.63 -1.58 8.23
CA GLY A 138 1.29 -2.04 8.52
C GLY A 138 0.24 -1.08 7.98
N CYS A 139 -0.91 -1.02 8.66
CA CYS A 139 -2.09 -0.32 8.18
C CYS A 139 -2.56 0.74 9.16
N VAL A 140 -2.79 1.95 8.66
CA VAL A 140 -3.35 3.09 9.40
C VAL A 140 -4.66 3.50 8.75
N HIS A 141 -5.69 3.69 9.57
CA HIS A 141 -6.93 4.34 9.18
C HIS A 141 -6.84 5.84 9.45
N PHE A 142 -7.24 6.67 8.50
CA PHE A 142 -7.46 8.11 8.67
C PHE A 142 -8.94 8.43 8.47
N PRO A 143 -9.58 9.15 9.40
CA PRO A 143 -11.02 9.44 9.34
C PRO A 143 -11.39 10.39 8.19
N THR A 144 -10.42 11.14 7.67
CA THR A 144 -10.63 12.05 6.54
C THR A 144 -9.48 11.99 5.55
N ARG A 145 -9.79 12.27 4.27
CA ARG A 145 -8.76 12.45 3.22
C ARG A 145 -7.79 13.58 3.55
N HIS A 146 -8.27 14.64 4.19
CA HIS A 146 -7.45 15.78 4.59
C HIS A 146 -6.39 15.36 5.62
N SER A 147 -6.81 14.64 6.68
CA SER A 147 -5.91 14.06 7.68
C SER A 147 -4.85 13.15 7.05
N PHE A 148 -5.27 12.25 6.16
CA PHE A 148 -4.35 11.38 5.42
C PHE A 148 -3.34 12.18 4.60
N ARG A 149 -3.79 13.12 3.77
CA ARG A 149 -2.91 13.90 2.89
C ARG A 149 -1.93 14.76 3.67
N ALA A 150 -2.37 15.41 4.75
CA ALA A 150 -1.52 16.20 5.64
C ALA A 150 -0.41 15.32 6.25
N TRP A 151 -0.78 14.17 6.82
CA TRP A 151 0.18 13.22 7.35
C TRP A 151 1.15 12.71 6.29
N PHE A 152 0.63 12.32 5.12
CA PHE A 152 1.44 11.77 4.04
C PHE A 152 2.46 12.81 3.58
N LYS A 153 2.05 14.06 3.41
CA LYS A 153 2.91 15.18 3.00
C LYS A 153 3.97 15.53 4.03
N GLU A 154 3.59 15.66 5.28
CA GLU A 154 4.44 16.24 6.33
C GLU A 154 5.31 15.21 7.03
N ARG A 155 4.88 13.93 7.05
CA ARG A 155 5.55 12.87 7.81
C ARG A 155 6.00 11.72 6.93
N TYR A 156 5.09 11.08 6.20
CA TYR A 156 5.46 9.86 5.48
C TYR A 156 6.42 10.15 4.31
N TRP A 157 6.01 11.01 3.38
CA TRP A 157 6.71 11.26 2.12
C TRP A 157 8.13 11.81 2.28
N PRO A 158 8.41 12.79 3.18
CA PRO A 158 9.77 13.29 3.38
C PRO A 158 10.69 12.26 4.04
N ASN A 159 10.14 11.32 4.81
CA ASN A 159 10.91 10.30 5.53
C ASN A 159 11.02 8.97 4.78
N ARG A 160 10.44 8.85 3.57
CA ARG A 160 10.36 7.61 2.78
C ARG A 160 11.72 6.93 2.54
N ASP A 161 12.79 7.70 2.47
CA ASP A 161 14.15 7.19 2.22
C ASP A 161 14.85 6.72 3.52
N GLY A 162 14.43 7.22 4.69
CA GLY A 162 14.86 6.73 6.02
C GLY A 162 14.01 5.55 6.54
N ILE A 163 12.94 5.24 5.80
CA ILE A 163 11.91 4.25 6.06
C ILE A 163 12.34 2.90 5.44
N GLY A 164 13.49 2.39 5.87
CA GLY A 164 13.92 1.00 5.59
C GLY A 164 14.26 0.63 4.15
N ALA A 165 14.25 1.57 3.20
CA ALA A 165 14.68 1.34 1.83
C ALA A 165 15.89 2.22 1.51
N VAL A 166 16.97 1.60 1.02
CA VAL A 166 17.93 2.26 0.13
C VAL A 166 17.21 2.55 -1.19
N ALA A 167 16.12 3.32 -1.15
CA ALA A 167 15.35 3.69 -2.31
C ALA A 167 16.20 4.69 -3.09
N ARG A 168 16.56 4.33 -4.32
CA ARG A 168 17.14 5.30 -5.26
C ARG A 168 16.13 6.45 -5.40
N PRO A 169 16.57 7.72 -5.45
CA PRO A 169 15.67 8.84 -5.64
C PRO A 169 14.81 8.58 -6.88
N CYS A 170 13.50 8.41 -6.66
CA CYS A 170 12.55 8.17 -7.72
C CYS A 170 11.82 9.47 -8.01
N ASN A 171 12.03 10.02 -9.21
CA ASN A 171 11.44 11.30 -9.61
C ASN A 171 9.99 11.18 -10.07
N HIS A 172 9.45 9.96 -10.11
CA HIS A 172 8.10 9.70 -10.59
C HIS A 172 7.40 8.60 -9.80
N ILE A 173 6.09 8.74 -9.63
CA ILE A 173 5.25 7.76 -8.94
C ILE A 173 4.17 7.33 -9.90
N LEU A 174 3.97 6.01 -9.99
CA LEU A 174 2.85 5.43 -10.71
C LEU A 174 1.73 5.13 -9.71
N VAL A 175 0.53 5.63 -9.99
CA VAL A 175 -0.66 5.39 -9.19
C VAL A 175 -1.64 4.58 -10.02
N HIS A 176 -1.88 3.35 -9.61
CA HIS A 176 -2.87 2.45 -10.20
C HIS A 176 -4.17 2.60 -9.43
N SER A 177 -5.17 3.21 -10.07
CA SER A 177 -6.52 3.29 -9.50
C SER A 177 -7.32 2.05 -9.85
N MET A 178 -7.94 1.44 -8.85
CA MET A 178 -8.77 0.25 -8.97
C MET A 178 -10.13 0.53 -8.33
N VAL A 179 -11.19 -0.01 -8.91
CA VAL A 179 -12.54 0.09 -8.36
C VAL A 179 -13.10 -1.31 -8.14
N SER A 180 -13.98 -1.46 -7.14
CA SER A 180 -14.69 -2.72 -6.96
C SER A 180 -15.67 -2.90 -8.12
N THR A 181 -15.60 -4.03 -8.81
CA THR A 181 -16.66 -4.43 -9.71
C THR A 181 -17.78 -5.01 -8.86
N TYR A 182 -18.93 -4.34 -8.83
CA TYR A 182 -20.16 -4.99 -8.43
C TYR A 182 -20.45 -6.07 -9.47
N LYS A 183 -20.43 -7.34 -9.07
CA LYS A 183 -21.29 -8.32 -9.73
C LYS A 183 -22.63 -8.27 -8.99
N PRO A 184 -23.74 -8.01 -9.69
CA PRO A 184 -25.07 -8.21 -9.11
C PRO A 184 -25.25 -9.65 -8.64
#